data_AF-A0A9E3BCJ7-F1
#
_entry.id   AF-A0A9E3BCJ7-F1
#
_cell.length_a   1.000
_cell.length_b   1.000
_cell.length_c   1.000
_cell.angle_alpha   90.00
_cell.angle_beta   90.00
_cell.angle_gamma   90.00
#
_symmetry.space_group_name_H-M   'P 1'
#
loop_
_entity.id
_entity.type
_entity.pdbx_description
1 polymer ?
#
loop_
_entity_poly.entity_id
_entity_poly.type
_entity_poly.pdbx_seq_one_letter_code
_entity_poly.pdbx_strand_id
1 'polypeptide(L)'
;FGAAFGPPTPSDLYPTDIYTLEYDGFADFPHYSTNLLSDLNALVGVFLVHTEYLDITPEQIDSAILLPGSEALTGEGLTDYYMIPNDNLPLLEPLLLIPGVGQPLYDLLEPDTQILVNEGYGSITEGWNQGLANVPTTFGLYPDIDQTQLSEALSNGWQQGVTDALHDLEHPVSYQDQVAPLLPFADAWYTTGYAPDNPSFTDVIDALLKFSGFPVSDVTLSSSPTDISNDIDATLSYDYDSLRPLEDSISAFLTGLPTYDASIATDQLDAGNFLNAILDPMSADTALDPYNLLLGVDNVLFGALGTAVNLAELFS
;
A
#
# COMPACT_ATOMS: atom_id res chain seq x y z
N PHE A 1 -19.55 3.50 -8.40
CA PHE A 1 -18.71 3.16 -7.25
C PHE A 1 -19.22 3.90 -6.03
N GLY A 2 -19.68 3.18 -5.01
CA GLY A 2 -19.94 3.72 -3.68
C GLY A 2 -18.65 3.69 -2.86
N ALA A 3 -17.55 4.19 -3.45
CA ALA A 3 -16.21 4.14 -2.87
C ALA A 3 -16.00 5.29 -1.86
N ALA A 4 -16.98 5.51 -0.99
CA ALA A 4 -16.59 5.89 0.35
C ALA A 4 -16.05 4.60 0.97
N PHE A 5 -14.84 4.64 1.51
CA PHE A 5 -14.41 3.73 2.56
C PHE A 5 -15.64 3.39 3.42
N GLY A 6 -15.99 2.11 3.48
CA GLY A 6 -17.23 1.68 4.12
C GLY A 6 -17.33 2.25 5.54
N PRO A 7 -18.53 2.36 6.12
CA PRO A 7 -18.64 2.75 7.53
C PRO A 7 -17.74 1.83 8.36
N PRO A 8 -17.06 2.36 9.39
CA PRO A 8 -16.14 1.55 10.18
C PRO A 8 -16.88 0.34 10.72
N THR A 9 -16.14 -0.77 10.88
CA THR A 9 -16.68 -1.99 11.48
C THR A 9 -17.36 -1.65 12.81
N PRO A 10 -18.67 -1.96 12.99
CA PRO A 10 -19.36 -1.69 14.24
C PRO A 10 -18.64 -2.32 15.42
N SER A 11 -18.47 -1.57 16.51
CA SER A 11 -17.66 -1.97 17.67
C SER A 11 -18.47 -2.63 18.80
N ASP A 12 -19.78 -2.83 18.63
CA ASP A 12 -20.71 -3.22 19.71
C ASP A 12 -21.59 -4.43 19.39
N LEU A 13 -21.35 -5.13 18.28
CA LEU A 13 -22.18 -6.26 17.84
C LEU A 13 -21.79 -7.60 18.49
N TYR A 14 -20.49 -7.88 18.58
CA TYR A 14 -19.93 -9.11 19.16
C TYR A 14 -18.44 -8.93 19.51
N PRO A 15 -17.90 -9.73 20.45
CA PRO A 15 -16.47 -9.74 20.76
C PRO A 15 -15.63 -9.94 19.50
N THR A 16 -14.72 -8.99 19.22
CA THR A 16 -13.92 -8.96 18.00
C THR A 16 -12.53 -8.42 18.27
N ASP A 17 -11.51 -9.03 17.68
CA ASP A 17 -10.16 -8.46 17.60
C ASP A 17 -9.91 -8.04 16.14
N ILE A 18 -9.41 -6.83 15.93
CA ILE A 18 -9.07 -6.31 14.60
C ILE A 18 -7.58 -6.01 14.57
N TYR A 19 -6.87 -6.61 13.61
CA TYR A 19 -5.44 -6.42 13.40
C TYR A 19 -5.19 -5.65 12.10
N THR A 20 -4.49 -4.52 12.22
CA THR A 20 -4.08 -3.66 11.12
C THR A 20 -2.57 -3.72 10.95
N LEU A 21 -2.06 -3.89 9.73
CA LEU A 21 -0.62 -3.73 9.44
C LEU A 21 -0.30 -2.25 9.21
N GLU A 22 0.77 -1.76 9.82
CA GLU A 22 1.26 -0.40 9.60
C GLU A 22 1.62 -0.18 8.12
N TYR A 23 1.23 0.97 7.57
CA TYR A 23 1.33 1.33 6.15
C TYR A 23 0.47 0.51 5.17
N ASP A 24 -0.45 -0.35 5.62
CA ASP A 24 -1.44 -0.95 4.73
C ASP A 24 -2.44 0.12 4.23
N GLY A 25 -2.28 0.55 2.98
CA GLY A 25 -3.13 1.56 2.36
C GLY A 25 -4.60 1.15 2.15
N PHE A 26 -4.98 -0.13 2.26
CA PHE A 26 -6.39 -0.50 2.31
C PHE A 26 -6.99 -0.36 3.70
N ALA A 27 -6.24 -0.71 4.74
CA ALA A 27 -6.74 -0.81 6.11
C ALA A 27 -6.56 0.48 6.92
N ASP A 28 -5.48 1.23 6.69
CA ASP A 28 -5.19 2.52 7.33
C ASP A 28 -4.55 3.48 6.32
N PHE A 29 -5.38 4.17 5.54
CA PHE A 29 -4.91 5.17 4.59
C PHE A 29 -4.51 6.47 5.32
N PRO A 30 -3.49 7.23 4.86
CA PRO A 30 -3.06 8.47 5.49
C PRO A 30 -4.21 9.42 5.81
N HIS A 31 -4.24 9.90 7.05
CA HIS A 31 -5.22 10.88 7.52
C HIS A 31 -5.06 12.22 6.78
N TYR A 32 -3.82 12.65 6.56
CA TYR A 32 -3.44 13.91 5.89
C TYR A 32 -3.01 13.66 4.45
N SER A 33 -3.98 13.44 3.59
CA SER A 33 -3.83 13.07 2.16
C SER A 33 -3.26 14.17 1.26
N THR A 34 -2.76 15.28 1.80
CA THR A 34 -1.92 16.21 1.02
C THR A 34 -0.44 15.84 1.09
N ASN A 35 -0.09 14.89 1.97
CA ASN A 35 1.25 14.35 2.07
C ASN A 35 1.47 13.25 1.02
N LEU A 36 1.97 13.68 -0.14
CA LEU A 36 2.22 12.78 -1.27
C LEU A 36 3.17 11.63 -0.94
N LEU A 37 4.13 11.80 -0.02
CA LEU A 37 5.02 10.71 0.37
C LEU A 37 4.24 9.62 1.11
N SER A 38 3.36 10.01 2.03
CA SER A 38 2.48 9.09 2.75
C SER A 38 1.52 8.38 1.81
N ASP A 39 0.91 9.11 0.88
CA ASP A 39 -0.01 8.52 -0.09
C ASP A 39 0.69 7.51 -1.00
N LEU A 40 1.90 7.84 -1.49
CA LEU A 40 2.70 6.91 -2.29
C LEU A 40 3.17 5.71 -1.47
N ASN A 41 3.52 5.91 -0.20
CA ASN A 41 3.91 4.81 0.68
C ASN A 41 2.74 3.86 0.93
N ALA A 42 1.57 4.38 1.27
CA ALA A 42 0.34 3.58 1.43
C ALA A 42 -0.04 2.86 0.13
N LEU A 43 0.19 3.51 -1.02
CA LEU A 43 -0.06 2.94 -2.33
C LEU A 43 0.88 1.77 -2.66
N VAL A 44 2.14 1.84 -2.24
CA VAL A 44 3.05 0.68 -2.35
C VAL A 44 2.68 -0.37 -1.30
N GLY A 45 2.25 0.05 -0.11
CA GLY A 45 1.77 -0.81 0.97
C GLY A 45 0.53 -1.65 0.59
N VAL A 46 -0.34 -1.15 -0.27
CA VAL A 46 -1.43 -1.93 -0.90
C VAL A 46 -0.92 -3.21 -1.57
N PHE A 47 0.31 -3.20 -2.10
CA PHE A 47 0.91 -4.38 -2.71
C PHE A 47 1.82 -5.11 -1.74
N LEU A 48 2.77 -4.42 -1.11
CA LEU A 48 3.82 -5.07 -0.33
C LEU A 48 3.34 -5.50 1.05
N VAL A 49 2.49 -4.69 1.70
CA VAL A 49 2.05 -4.91 3.09
C VAL A 49 0.71 -5.62 3.16
N HIS A 50 -0.28 -5.21 2.37
CA HIS A 50 -1.63 -5.79 2.45
C HIS A 50 -1.64 -7.30 2.16
N THR A 51 -0.76 -7.78 1.29
CA THR A 51 -0.68 -9.22 1.00
C THR A 51 -0.09 -10.03 2.16
N GLU A 52 0.65 -9.40 3.07
CA GLU A 52 1.32 -10.08 4.18
C GLU A 52 0.33 -10.64 5.20
N TYR A 53 -0.94 -10.18 5.22
CA TYR A 53 -2.00 -10.82 5.99
C TYR A 53 -2.13 -12.33 5.75
N LEU A 54 -1.68 -12.79 4.58
CA LEU A 54 -1.67 -14.20 4.21
C LEU A 54 -0.62 -15.01 4.96
N ASP A 55 0.40 -14.36 5.54
CA ASP A 55 1.55 -15.00 6.20
C ASP A 55 1.96 -14.34 7.53
N ILE A 56 1.03 -13.68 8.23
CA ILE A 56 1.30 -13.11 9.55
C ILE A 56 1.67 -14.21 10.56
N THR A 57 2.76 -13.98 11.27
CA THR A 57 3.26 -14.88 12.31
C THR A 57 2.51 -14.72 13.64
N PRO A 58 2.42 -15.79 14.46
CA PRO A 58 1.90 -15.67 15.82
C PRO A 58 2.65 -14.62 16.66
N GLU A 59 3.96 -14.50 16.47
CA GLU A 59 4.79 -13.52 17.16
C GLU A 59 4.37 -12.08 16.85
N GLN A 60 4.07 -11.77 15.57
CA GLN A 60 3.57 -10.44 15.17
C GLN A 60 2.22 -10.12 15.85
N ILE A 61 1.33 -11.12 15.94
CA ILE A 61 0.04 -10.99 16.65
C ILE A 61 0.26 -10.73 18.14
N ASP A 62 1.16 -11.50 18.77
CA ASP A 62 1.47 -11.40 20.20
C ASP A 62 2.16 -10.06 20.55
N SER A 63 2.91 -9.48 19.61
CA SER A 63 3.59 -8.18 19.78
C SER A 63 2.76 -6.97 19.32
N ALA A 64 1.55 -7.19 18.81
CA ALA A 64 0.72 -6.11 18.26
C ALA A 64 0.36 -5.08 19.34
N ILE A 65 0.31 -3.81 18.94
CA ILE A 65 0.07 -2.66 19.79
C ILE A 65 -1.44 -2.46 19.94
N LEU A 66 -1.95 -2.60 21.16
CA LEU A 66 -3.36 -2.29 21.48
C LEU A 66 -3.63 -0.79 21.33
N LEU A 67 -4.56 -0.43 20.45
CA LEU A 67 -4.86 0.95 20.07
C LEU A 67 -5.94 1.60 20.96
N PRO A 68 -5.92 2.94 21.09
CA PRO A 68 -7.00 3.69 21.73
C PRO A 68 -8.38 3.40 21.13
N GLY A 69 -9.42 3.38 21.95
CA GLY A 69 -10.79 3.04 21.53
C GLY A 69 -11.14 1.55 21.70
N SER A 70 -10.17 0.71 22.03
CA SER A 70 -10.36 -0.71 22.36
C SER A 70 -11.16 -0.92 23.65
N GLU A 71 -11.94 -2.00 23.71
CA GLU A 71 -12.72 -2.40 24.89
C GLU A 71 -11.80 -2.60 26.10
N ALA A 72 -10.67 -3.27 25.93
CA ALA A 72 -9.72 -3.55 27.00
C ALA A 72 -9.13 -2.28 27.64
N LEU A 73 -9.13 -1.14 26.93
CA LEU A 73 -8.65 0.15 27.43
C LEU A 73 -9.76 1.04 28.01
N THR A 74 -10.99 0.92 27.49
CA THR A 74 -12.08 1.87 27.77
C THR A 74 -13.21 1.27 28.61
N GLY A 75 -13.43 -0.04 28.51
CA GLY A 75 -14.61 -0.75 29.01
C GLY A 75 -15.89 -0.48 28.21
N GLU A 76 -15.77 0.12 27.02
CA GLU A 76 -16.87 0.43 26.11
C GLU A 76 -16.74 -0.37 24.81
N GLY A 77 -17.87 -0.80 24.23
CA GLY A 77 -17.89 -1.65 23.05
C GLY A 77 -17.57 -3.12 23.36
N LEU A 78 -17.20 -3.86 22.31
CA LEU A 78 -16.85 -5.28 22.32
C LEU A 78 -15.63 -5.58 21.42
N THR A 79 -14.94 -4.55 20.93
CA THR A 79 -13.85 -4.71 19.95
C THR A 79 -12.53 -4.20 20.50
N ASP A 80 -11.48 -5.01 20.35
CA ASP A 80 -10.10 -4.59 20.57
C ASP A 80 -9.41 -4.40 19.21
N TYR A 81 -8.64 -3.31 19.10
CA TYR A 81 -7.96 -2.89 17.87
C TYR A 81 -6.46 -2.96 18.09
N TYR A 82 -5.75 -3.56 17.15
CA TYR A 82 -4.33 -3.84 17.24
C TYR A 82 -3.61 -3.34 15.99
N MET A 83 -2.49 -2.67 16.18
CA MET A 83 -1.55 -2.35 15.10
C MET A 83 -0.38 -3.33 15.14
N ILE A 84 -0.10 -3.98 14.03
CA ILE A 84 1.11 -4.77 13.82
C ILE A 84 2.12 -3.83 13.13
N PRO A 85 3.21 -3.45 13.80
CA PRO A 85 4.20 -2.56 13.21
C PRO A 85 4.84 -3.18 11.97
N ASN A 86 5.23 -2.33 11.03
CA ASN A 86 6.01 -2.72 9.86
C ASN A 86 7.40 -2.08 9.98
N ASP A 87 8.44 -2.93 10.02
CA ASP A 87 9.82 -2.50 10.19
C ASP A 87 10.39 -1.84 8.93
N ASN A 88 9.72 -1.99 7.79
CA ASN A 88 10.15 -1.48 6.50
C ASN A 88 9.24 -0.34 6.02
N LEU A 89 9.81 0.57 5.21
CA LEU A 89 9.08 1.65 4.58
C LEU A 89 8.75 1.25 3.13
N PRO A 90 7.50 0.85 2.82
CA PRO A 90 7.13 0.30 1.51
C PRO A 90 7.60 1.13 0.32
N LEU A 91 7.55 2.46 0.44
CA LEU A 91 7.98 3.39 -0.61
C LEU A 91 9.44 3.19 -1.04
N LEU A 92 10.32 2.78 -0.12
CA LEU A 92 11.75 2.63 -0.37
C LEU A 92 12.18 1.18 -0.62
N GLU A 93 11.39 0.19 -0.23
CA GLU A 93 11.72 -1.23 -0.45
C GLU A 93 12.11 -1.59 -1.89
N PRO A 94 11.51 -1.01 -2.96
CA PRO A 94 11.97 -1.27 -4.33
C PRO A 94 13.45 -0.95 -4.58
N LEU A 95 14.08 -0.07 -3.80
CA LEU A 95 15.52 0.21 -3.89
C LEU A 95 16.36 -1.03 -3.57
N LEU A 96 15.87 -1.91 -2.69
CA LEU A 96 16.54 -3.15 -2.30
C LEU A 96 16.68 -4.14 -3.47
N LEU A 97 15.93 -3.96 -4.56
CA LEU A 97 16.10 -4.76 -5.76
C LEU A 97 17.36 -4.38 -6.55
N ILE A 98 17.97 -3.21 -6.31
CA ILE A 98 19.14 -2.73 -7.05
C ILE A 98 20.41 -3.39 -6.49
N PRO A 99 21.11 -4.26 -7.26
CA PRO A 99 22.22 -5.03 -6.71
C PRO A 99 23.39 -4.13 -6.26
N GLY A 100 23.86 -4.36 -5.04
CA GLY A 100 25.09 -3.79 -4.49
C GLY A 100 25.00 -2.34 -3.99
N VAL A 101 24.01 -1.56 -4.44
CA VAL A 101 23.79 -0.18 -3.97
C VAL A 101 22.40 0.04 -3.35
N GLY A 102 21.52 -0.96 -3.41
CA GLY A 102 20.17 -0.88 -2.86
C GLY A 102 20.15 -0.62 -1.36
N GLN A 103 20.88 -1.44 -0.57
CA GLN A 103 20.95 -1.27 0.88
C GLN A 103 21.46 0.13 1.29
N PRO A 104 22.63 0.60 0.82
CA PRO A 104 23.09 1.95 1.18
C PRO A 104 22.13 3.08 0.77
N LEU A 105 21.37 2.92 -0.33
CA LEU A 105 20.39 3.93 -0.76
C LEU A 105 19.14 3.90 0.11
N TYR A 106 18.68 2.71 0.49
CA TYR A 106 17.56 2.55 1.42
C TYR A 106 17.92 3.19 2.76
N ASP A 107 19.03 2.77 3.39
CA ASP A 107 19.44 3.23 4.72
C ASP A 107 19.81 4.72 4.74
N LEU A 108 20.26 5.28 3.60
CA LEU A 108 20.47 6.74 3.47
C LEU A 108 19.15 7.52 3.58
N LEU A 109 18.10 7.02 2.94
CA LEU A 109 16.86 7.77 2.71
C LEU A 109 15.80 7.48 3.76
N GLU A 110 15.78 6.27 4.31
CA GLU A 110 14.71 5.78 5.17
C GLU A 110 14.46 6.63 6.41
N PRO A 111 15.47 7.05 7.20
CA PRO A 111 15.19 7.74 8.46
C PRO A 111 14.40 9.04 8.28
N ASP A 112 14.78 9.88 7.31
CA ASP A 112 14.05 11.11 7.01
C ASP A 112 12.75 10.83 6.27
N THR A 113 12.74 9.88 5.33
CA THR A 113 11.54 9.59 4.53
C THR A 113 10.43 9.00 5.39
N GLN A 114 10.76 8.14 6.36
CA GLN A 114 9.81 7.57 7.31
C GLN A 114 9.19 8.66 8.18
N ILE A 115 9.98 9.60 8.70
CA ILE A 115 9.46 10.77 9.44
C ILE A 115 8.46 11.54 8.58
N LEU A 116 8.83 11.85 7.34
CA LEU A 116 7.97 12.61 6.42
C LEU A 116 6.72 11.82 6.02
N VAL A 117 6.80 10.49 5.90
CA VAL A 117 5.63 9.62 5.65
C VAL A 117 4.71 9.59 6.87
N ASN A 118 5.26 9.52 8.08
CA ASN A 118 4.48 9.46 9.32
C ASN A 118 3.69 10.76 9.57
N GLU A 119 4.16 11.89 9.04
CA GLU A 119 3.41 13.15 9.11
C GLU A 119 2.01 13.02 8.46
N GLY A 120 1.88 12.20 7.42
CA GLY A 120 0.58 11.88 6.80
C GLY A 120 -0.40 11.16 7.73
N TYR A 121 0.10 10.54 8.79
CA TYR A 121 -0.70 9.89 9.83
C TYR A 121 -0.86 10.76 11.09
N GLY A 122 -0.21 11.93 11.12
CA GLY A 122 -0.25 12.85 12.25
C GLY A 122 0.83 12.64 13.30
N SER A 123 1.88 11.90 12.97
CA SER A 123 3.01 11.61 13.85
C SER A 123 4.35 11.89 13.17
N ILE A 124 5.44 11.89 13.93
CA ILE A 124 6.81 11.80 13.39
C ILE A 124 7.47 10.45 13.71
N THR A 125 6.74 9.55 14.39
CA THR A 125 7.24 8.25 14.88
C THR A 125 6.34 7.06 14.54
N GLU A 126 5.04 7.28 14.28
CA GLU A 126 4.10 6.20 13.97
C GLU A 126 3.50 6.35 12.57
N GLY A 127 3.48 5.26 11.80
CA GLY A 127 2.88 5.15 10.48
C GLY A 127 1.39 4.82 10.47
N TRP A 128 0.68 5.22 11.53
CA TRP A 128 -0.76 5.02 11.70
C TRP A 128 -1.42 6.15 12.51
N ASN A 129 -2.74 6.29 12.40
CA ASN A 129 -3.47 7.34 13.11
C ASN A 129 -3.52 7.08 14.64
N GLN A 130 -3.12 8.06 15.45
CA GLN A 130 -3.10 7.97 16.93
C GLN A 130 -4.46 8.25 17.60
N GLY A 131 -5.51 8.50 16.82
CA GLY A 131 -6.88 8.73 17.27
C GLY A 131 -7.55 7.46 17.81
N LEU A 132 -8.85 7.57 18.12
CA LEU A 132 -9.64 6.43 18.57
C LEU A 132 -9.95 5.51 17.39
N ALA A 133 -9.47 4.26 17.42
CA ALA A 133 -9.65 3.29 16.35
C ALA A 133 -11.13 2.86 16.14
N ASN A 134 -11.98 3.09 17.14
CA ASN A 134 -13.42 2.80 17.07
C ASN A 134 -14.27 3.95 16.53
N VAL A 135 -13.65 5.05 16.06
CA VAL A 135 -14.31 6.21 15.46
C VAL A 135 -13.83 6.36 14.03
N PRO A 136 -14.71 6.66 13.06
CA PRO A 136 -14.26 6.91 11.69
C PRO A 136 -13.30 8.10 11.63
N THR A 137 -12.14 7.88 11.02
CA THR A 137 -11.18 8.92 10.67
C THR A 137 -11.61 9.60 9.36
N THR A 138 -11.77 10.92 9.39
CA THR A 138 -12.04 11.72 8.18
C THR A 138 -10.73 12.15 7.51
N PHE A 139 -10.74 12.64 6.27
CA PHE A 139 -9.54 13.26 5.70
C PHE A 139 -9.23 14.60 6.37
N GLY A 140 -7.93 14.87 6.55
CA GLY A 140 -7.38 16.13 7.02
C GLY A 140 -6.42 16.72 5.98
N LEU A 141 -6.16 18.02 6.06
CA LEU A 141 -5.20 18.67 5.16
C LEU A 141 -3.77 18.64 5.68
N TYR A 142 -3.56 19.06 6.92
CA TYR A 142 -2.23 19.20 7.51
C TYR A 142 -2.21 18.74 8.96
N PRO A 143 -1.16 18.01 9.38
CA PRO A 143 -0.99 17.60 10.76
C PRO A 143 -0.56 18.78 11.65
N ASP A 144 -0.92 18.72 12.93
CA ASP A 144 -0.40 19.63 13.96
C ASP A 144 0.91 19.07 14.55
N ILE A 145 2.02 19.29 13.83
CA ILE A 145 3.35 18.81 14.22
C ILE A 145 4.19 19.95 14.82
N ASP A 146 4.84 19.67 15.95
CA ASP A 146 5.85 20.57 16.53
C ASP A 146 7.05 20.69 15.58
N GLN A 147 7.17 21.85 14.94
CA GLN A 147 8.20 22.13 13.93
C GLN A 147 9.63 22.08 14.49
N THR A 148 9.82 22.28 15.79
CA THR A 148 11.13 22.15 16.42
C THR A 148 11.50 20.68 16.54
N GLN A 149 10.58 19.85 17.02
CA GLN A 149 10.78 18.40 17.10
C GLN A 149 10.98 17.78 15.73
N LEU A 150 10.19 18.20 14.72
CA LEU A 150 10.36 17.75 13.35
C LEU A 150 11.74 18.12 12.80
N SER A 151 12.18 19.37 12.97
CA SER A 151 13.51 19.78 12.50
C SER A 151 14.65 19.05 13.21
N GLU A 152 14.50 18.74 14.50
CA GLU A 152 15.46 17.95 15.25
C GLU A 152 15.48 16.49 14.77
N ALA A 153 14.30 15.90 14.55
CA ALA A 153 14.14 14.54 14.04
C ALA A 153 14.78 14.39 12.66
N LEU A 154 14.47 15.27 11.70
CA LEU A 154 15.07 15.25 10.36
C LEU A 154 16.60 15.50 10.40
N SER A 155 17.08 16.37 11.30
CA SER A 155 18.52 16.55 11.46
C SER A 155 19.21 15.30 11.99
N ASN A 156 18.54 14.53 12.85
CA ASN A 156 19.06 13.27 13.39
C ASN A 156 18.93 12.14 12.37
N GLY A 157 17.80 12.05 11.65
CA GLY A 157 17.55 11.09 10.59
C GLY A 157 18.58 11.20 9.46
N TRP A 158 18.86 12.42 8.98
CA TRP A 158 19.94 12.66 8.02
C TRP A 158 21.30 12.16 8.51
N GLN A 159 21.66 12.42 9.77
CA GLN A 159 22.93 11.97 10.34
C GLN A 159 22.97 10.44 10.45
N GLN A 160 21.86 9.82 10.84
CA GLN A 160 21.70 8.38 10.92
C GLN A 160 21.86 7.75 9.54
N GLY A 161 21.08 8.20 8.55
CA GLY A 161 21.11 7.60 7.22
C GLY A 161 22.45 7.76 6.50
N VAL A 162 23.14 8.91 6.65
CA VAL A 162 24.52 9.04 6.13
C VAL A 162 25.48 8.07 6.82
N THR A 163 25.33 7.86 8.13
CA THR A 163 26.17 6.94 8.89
C THR A 163 25.95 5.50 8.45
N ASP A 164 24.69 5.10 8.32
CA ASP A 164 24.30 3.73 7.96
C ASP A 164 24.68 3.43 6.50
N ALA A 165 24.40 4.34 5.57
CA ALA A 165 24.79 4.17 4.17
C ALA A 165 26.32 4.04 3.98
N LEU A 166 27.12 4.81 4.75
CA LEU A 166 28.58 4.65 4.73
C LEU A 166 29.00 3.33 5.35
N HIS A 167 28.36 2.91 6.44
CA HIS A 167 28.59 1.62 7.06
C HIS A 167 28.33 0.47 6.08
N ASP A 168 27.25 0.50 5.31
CA ASP A 168 26.91 -0.53 4.32
C ASP A 168 27.86 -0.55 3.14
N LEU A 169 28.35 0.62 2.70
CA LEU A 169 29.38 0.68 1.66
C LEU A 169 30.71 0.08 2.14
N GLU A 170 31.05 0.23 3.42
CA GLU A 170 32.22 -0.39 4.04
C GLU A 170 32.01 -1.89 4.33
N HIS A 171 30.77 -2.31 4.60
CA HIS A 171 30.37 -3.65 5.00
C HIS A 171 29.21 -4.18 4.15
N PRO A 172 29.42 -4.38 2.83
CA PRO A 172 28.34 -4.77 1.94
C PRO A 172 27.77 -6.15 2.32
N VAL A 173 26.44 -6.23 2.36
CA VAL A 173 25.70 -7.46 2.60
C VAL A 173 25.56 -8.29 1.32
N SER A 174 25.16 -9.56 1.45
CA SER A 174 24.82 -10.36 0.27
C SER A 174 23.53 -9.83 -0.38
N TYR A 175 23.33 -10.08 -1.67
CA TYR A 175 22.07 -9.70 -2.33
C TYR A 175 20.86 -10.38 -1.68
N GLN A 176 21.04 -11.61 -1.18
CA GLN A 176 19.99 -12.34 -0.47
C GLN A 176 19.59 -11.63 0.83
N ASP A 177 20.58 -11.15 1.60
CA ASP A 177 20.30 -10.39 2.83
C ASP A 177 19.68 -9.02 2.50
N GLN A 178 20.12 -8.37 1.42
CA GLN A 178 19.58 -7.08 0.98
C GLN A 178 18.08 -7.16 0.64
N VAL A 179 17.64 -8.24 -0.01
CA VAL A 179 16.21 -8.40 -0.39
C VAL A 179 15.39 -9.12 0.69
N ALA A 180 15.98 -9.44 1.84
CA ALA A 180 15.28 -10.11 2.93
C ALA A 180 13.99 -9.40 3.38
N PRO A 181 13.93 -8.05 3.41
CA PRO A 181 12.68 -7.33 3.71
C PRO A 181 11.51 -7.65 2.78
N LEU A 182 11.76 -8.03 1.52
CA LEU A 182 10.72 -8.37 0.54
C LEU A 182 10.26 -9.84 0.64
N LEU A 183 10.84 -10.63 1.56
CA LEU A 183 10.50 -12.05 1.70
C LEU A 183 9.09 -12.29 2.21
N PRO A 184 8.55 -11.58 3.23
CA PRO A 184 7.16 -11.78 3.64
C PRO A 184 6.16 -11.58 2.49
N PHE A 185 6.37 -10.55 1.67
CA PHE A 185 5.61 -10.35 0.43
C PHE A 185 5.74 -11.55 -0.53
N ALA A 186 6.96 -12.06 -0.74
CA ALA A 186 7.19 -13.20 -1.63
C ALA A 186 6.56 -14.50 -1.09
N ASP A 187 6.67 -14.74 0.22
CA ASP A 187 6.19 -15.94 0.91
C ASP A 187 4.64 -15.96 1.01
N ALA A 188 3.99 -14.79 1.07
CA ALA A 188 2.53 -14.70 0.96
C ALA A 188 1.98 -15.35 -0.33
N TRP A 189 2.74 -15.31 -1.43
CA TRP A 189 2.37 -15.98 -2.68
C TRP A 189 2.54 -17.50 -2.62
N TYR A 190 3.49 -18.00 -1.82
CA TYR A 190 3.60 -19.42 -1.53
C TYR A 190 2.44 -19.90 -0.67
N THR A 191 2.07 -19.16 0.39
CA THR A 191 0.98 -19.52 1.29
C THR A 191 -0.38 -19.58 0.57
N THR A 192 -0.57 -18.77 -0.47
CA THR A 192 -1.77 -18.82 -1.34
C THR A 192 -1.71 -19.89 -2.43
N GLY A 193 -0.56 -20.54 -2.63
CA GLY A 193 -0.36 -21.57 -3.64
C GLY A 193 -0.14 -21.04 -5.06
N TYR A 194 0.12 -19.74 -5.22
CA TYR A 194 0.44 -19.13 -6.52
C TYR A 194 1.94 -19.21 -6.86
N ALA A 195 2.80 -19.33 -5.86
CA ALA A 195 4.25 -19.47 -5.99
C ALA A 195 4.78 -20.77 -5.34
N PRO A 196 5.94 -21.30 -5.78
CA PRO A 196 6.60 -22.43 -5.11
C PRO A 196 7.27 -21.98 -3.80
N ASP A 197 7.70 -22.96 -2.99
CA ASP A 197 8.51 -22.72 -1.79
C ASP A 197 9.85 -22.05 -2.17
N ASN A 198 10.25 -21.02 -1.40
CA ASN A 198 11.39 -20.14 -1.70
C ASN A 198 11.35 -19.59 -3.13
N PRO A 199 10.35 -18.75 -3.46
CA PRO A 199 10.10 -18.29 -4.82
C PRO A 199 11.23 -17.41 -5.35
N SER A 200 11.53 -17.55 -6.64
CA SER A 200 12.37 -16.60 -7.35
C SER A 200 11.59 -15.32 -7.71
N PHE A 201 12.29 -14.26 -8.10
CA PHE A 201 11.65 -13.03 -8.58
C PHE A 201 10.64 -13.31 -9.72
N THR A 202 10.97 -14.21 -10.65
CA THR A 202 10.06 -14.59 -11.73
C THR A 202 8.84 -15.34 -11.22
N ASP A 203 8.98 -16.19 -10.20
CA ASP A 203 7.84 -16.88 -9.60
C ASP A 203 6.86 -15.91 -8.93
N VAL A 204 7.39 -14.86 -8.28
CA VAL A 204 6.57 -13.80 -7.67
C VAL A 204 5.81 -12.99 -8.73
N ILE A 205 6.47 -12.63 -9.83
CA ILE A 205 5.80 -11.94 -10.96
C ILE A 205 4.70 -12.84 -11.57
N ASP A 206 4.99 -14.12 -11.79
CA ASP A 206 4.01 -15.08 -12.28
C ASP A 206 2.83 -15.24 -11.33
N ALA A 207 3.08 -15.28 -10.01
CA ALA A 207 2.06 -15.37 -8.99
C ALA A 207 1.14 -14.15 -9.02
N LEU A 208 1.71 -12.95 -9.10
CA LEU A 208 0.98 -11.69 -9.20
C LEU A 208 0.12 -11.63 -10.48
N LEU A 209 0.66 -12.05 -11.62
CA LEU A 209 -0.07 -12.13 -12.89
C LEU A 209 -1.24 -13.13 -12.79
N LYS A 210 -1.00 -14.33 -12.25
CA LYS A 210 -2.07 -15.33 -12.05
C LYS A 210 -3.15 -14.83 -11.10
N PHE A 211 -2.77 -14.14 -10.03
CA PHE A 211 -3.69 -13.56 -9.06
C PHE A 211 -4.58 -12.48 -9.67
N SER A 212 -4.03 -11.63 -10.55
CA SER A 212 -4.82 -10.65 -11.32
C SER A 212 -5.69 -11.29 -12.42
N GLY A 213 -5.57 -12.61 -12.63
CA GLY A 213 -6.31 -13.34 -13.66
C GLY A 213 -5.69 -13.28 -15.05
N PHE A 214 -4.44 -12.78 -15.17
CA PHE A 214 -3.71 -12.78 -16.42
C PHE A 214 -3.41 -14.22 -16.88
N PRO A 215 -3.60 -14.56 -18.16
CA PRO A 215 -3.36 -15.91 -18.67
C PRO A 215 -1.86 -16.17 -18.91
N VAL A 216 -1.11 -16.37 -17.83
CA VAL A 216 0.31 -16.77 -17.89
C VAL A 216 0.44 -18.11 -18.62
N SER A 217 1.38 -18.22 -19.54
CA SER A 217 1.48 -19.33 -20.50
C SER A 217 2.91 -19.82 -20.66
N ASP A 218 3.07 -21.12 -20.92
CA ASP A 218 4.35 -21.80 -21.20
C ASP A 218 4.53 -22.10 -22.71
N VAL A 219 3.73 -21.46 -23.56
CA VAL A 219 3.73 -21.69 -25.01
C VAL A 219 4.99 -21.10 -25.63
N THR A 220 5.79 -21.95 -26.27
CA THR A 220 6.99 -21.55 -27.05
C THR A 220 6.75 -21.64 -28.57
N LEU A 221 7.70 -21.13 -29.38
CA LEU A 221 7.71 -21.32 -30.85
C LEU A 221 7.70 -22.79 -31.30
N SER A 222 8.01 -23.74 -30.41
CA SER A 222 7.96 -25.18 -30.70
C SER A 222 6.56 -25.81 -30.52
N SER A 223 5.64 -25.07 -29.91
CA SER A 223 4.25 -25.49 -29.65
C SER A 223 3.44 -25.60 -30.93
N SER A 224 2.24 -26.17 -30.85
CA SER A 224 1.39 -26.27 -32.03
C SER A 224 0.92 -24.88 -32.48
N PRO A 225 0.65 -24.67 -33.79
CA PRO A 225 0.12 -23.39 -34.27
C PRO A 225 -1.21 -22.99 -33.60
N THR A 226 -1.99 -23.97 -33.13
CA THR A 226 -3.23 -23.71 -32.40
C THR A 226 -2.95 -23.18 -31.00
N ASP A 227 -1.97 -23.76 -30.30
CA ASP A 227 -1.61 -23.31 -28.94
C ASP A 227 -1.02 -21.88 -28.99
N ILE A 228 -0.16 -21.60 -29.97
CA ILE A 228 0.38 -20.24 -30.22
C ILE A 228 -0.75 -19.24 -30.52
N SER A 229 -1.73 -19.61 -31.35
CA SER A 229 -2.87 -18.72 -31.64
C SER A 229 -3.72 -18.45 -30.40
N ASN A 230 -4.02 -19.50 -29.63
CA ASN A 230 -4.84 -19.38 -28.43
C ASN A 230 -4.13 -18.53 -27.35
N ASP A 231 -2.81 -18.67 -27.23
CA ASP A 231 -1.99 -17.89 -26.31
C ASP A 231 -2.01 -16.40 -26.63
N ILE A 232 -1.77 -16.05 -27.89
CA ILE A 232 -1.85 -14.66 -28.38
C ILE A 232 -3.27 -14.12 -28.18
N ASP A 233 -4.29 -14.90 -28.53
CA ASP A 233 -5.70 -14.50 -28.39
C ASP A 233 -6.08 -14.26 -26.92
N ALA A 234 -5.65 -15.14 -26.00
CA ALA A 234 -5.91 -14.98 -24.57
C ALA A 234 -5.19 -13.74 -23.99
N THR A 235 -3.92 -13.57 -24.34
CA THR A 235 -3.10 -12.41 -23.94
C THR A 235 -3.74 -11.09 -24.38
N LEU A 236 -4.08 -10.97 -25.67
CA LEU A 236 -4.70 -9.76 -26.21
C LEU A 236 -6.12 -9.52 -25.69
N SER A 237 -6.86 -10.59 -25.38
CA SER A 237 -8.20 -10.48 -24.78
C SER A 237 -8.12 -9.90 -23.38
N TYR A 238 -7.16 -10.33 -22.56
CA TYR A 238 -6.92 -9.75 -21.24
C TYR A 238 -6.52 -8.27 -21.35
N ASP A 239 -5.57 -7.94 -22.23
CA ASP A 239 -5.14 -6.54 -22.45
C ASP A 239 -6.29 -5.63 -22.87
N TYR A 240 -7.22 -6.15 -23.67
CA TYR A 240 -8.41 -5.39 -24.05
C TYR A 240 -9.38 -5.23 -22.87
N ASP A 241 -9.59 -6.28 -22.09
CA ASP A 241 -10.50 -6.27 -20.96
C ASP A 241 -10.00 -5.41 -19.78
N SER A 242 -8.68 -5.32 -19.59
CA SER A 242 -8.04 -4.50 -18.55
C SER A 242 -8.25 -2.99 -18.76
N LEU A 243 -8.62 -2.55 -19.96
CA LEU A 243 -8.99 -1.16 -20.24
C LEU A 243 -10.34 -0.77 -19.63
N ARG A 244 -11.22 -1.73 -19.33
CA ARG A 244 -12.55 -1.46 -18.77
C ARG A 244 -12.47 -0.91 -17.34
N PRO A 245 -11.73 -1.52 -16.40
CA PRO A 245 -11.46 -0.91 -15.10
C PRO A 245 -10.91 0.52 -15.19
N LEU A 246 -9.99 0.79 -16.12
CA LEU A 246 -9.47 2.14 -16.34
C LEU A 246 -10.55 3.12 -16.80
N GLU A 247 -11.41 2.71 -17.74
CA GLU A 247 -12.56 3.51 -18.17
C GLU A 247 -13.50 3.81 -17.00
N ASP A 248 -13.78 2.80 -16.17
CA ASP A 248 -14.60 2.92 -14.98
C ASP A 248 -13.98 3.88 -13.94
N SER A 249 -12.67 3.81 -13.70
CA SER A 249 -11.94 4.75 -12.86
C SER A 249 -12.00 6.19 -13.38
N ILE A 250 -11.80 6.38 -14.69
CA ILE A 250 -11.92 7.70 -15.33
C ILE A 250 -13.37 8.23 -15.22
N SER A 251 -14.37 7.36 -15.41
CA SER A 251 -15.77 7.74 -15.27
C SER A 251 -16.11 8.11 -13.83
N ALA A 252 -15.61 7.35 -12.86
CA ALA A 252 -15.76 7.64 -11.43
C ALA A 252 -15.10 8.98 -11.06
N PHE A 253 -13.91 9.27 -11.60
CA PHE A 253 -13.24 10.57 -11.46
C PHE A 253 -14.10 11.71 -12.04
N LEU A 254 -14.59 11.57 -13.28
CA LEU A 254 -15.31 12.66 -13.96
C LEU A 254 -16.72 12.92 -13.45
N THR A 255 -17.38 11.93 -12.83
CA THR A 255 -18.81 12.02 -12.48
C THR A 255 -19.14 11.66 -11.04
N GLY A 256 -18.40 10.73 -10.44
CA GLY A 256 -18.59 10.28 -9.07
C GLY A 256 -18.06 11.28 -8.05
N LEU A 257 -16.79 11.69 -8.20
CA LEU A 257 -16.14 12.61 -7.27
C LEU A 257 -16.84 13.97 -7.14
N PRO A 258 -17.22 14.66 -8.23
CA PRO A 258 -17.97 15.92 -8.10
C PRO A 258 -19.29 15.79 -7.33
N THR A 259 -19.92 14.60 -7.37
CA THR A 259 -21.15 14.33 -6.63
C THR A 259 -20.85 14.09 -5.15
N TYR A 260 -19.75 13.39 -4.85
CA TYR A 260 -19.27 13.15 -3.50
C TYR A 260 -18.81 14.44 -2.82
N ASP A 261 -18.02 15.26 -3.51
CA ASP A 261 -17.58 16.58 -3.03
C ASP A 261 -18.76 17.50 -2.71
N ALA A 262 -19.78 17.50 -3.59
CA ALA A 262 -20.99 18.26 -3.35
C ALA A 262 -21.72 17.79 -2.08
N SER A 263 -21.69 16.49 -1.76
CA SER A 263 -22.27 15.96 -0.53
C SER A 263 -21.49 16.40 0.71
N ILE A 264 -20.15 16.26 0.72
CA ILE A 264 -19.28 16.72 1.81
C ILE A 264 -19.44 18.23 2.03
N ALA A 265 -19.40 19.01 0.96
CA ALA A 265 -19.54 20.46 1.02
C ALA A 265 -20.91 20.86 1.59
N THR A 266 -21.99 20.17 1.19
CA THR A 266 -23.34 20.44 1.71
C THR A 266 -23.43 20.11 3.20
N ASP A 267 -22.90 18.96 3.63
CA ASP A 267 -22.92 18.54 5.03
C ASP A 267 -22.15 19.53 5.93
N GLN A 268 -20.98 19.99 5.49
CA GLN A 268 -20.19 21.00 6.21
C GLN A 268 -20.88 22.37 6.25
N LEU A 269 -21.56 22.77 5.17
CA LEU A 269 -22.34 24.01 5.15
C LEU A 269 -23.53 23.95 6.12
N ASP A 270 -24.25 22.82 6.16
CA ASP A 270 -25.37 22.60 7.07
C ASP A 270 -24.90 22.56 8.54
N ALA A 271 -23.68 22.09 8.80
CA ALA A 271 -23.03 22.14 10.11
C ALA A 271 -22.47 23.53 10.47
N GLY A 272 -22.45 24.49 9.54
CA GLY A 272 -21.90 25.84 9.74
C GLY A 272 -20.37 25.94 9.61
N ASN A 273 -19.72 24.90 9.08
CA ASN A 273 -18.28 24.80 8.92
C ASN A 273 -17.84 25.28 7.52
N PHE A 274 -17.96 26.58 7.27
CA PHE A 274 -17.72 27.17 5.94
C PHE A 274 -16.34 26.93 5.35
N LEU A 275 -15.31 26.81 6.20
CA LEU A 275 -13.95 26.53 5.75
C LEU A 275 -13.82 25.06 5.31
N ASN A 276 -14.34 24.13 6.13
CA ASN A 276 -14.30 22.70 5.86
C ASN A 276 -15.17 22.31 4.64
N ALA A 277 -16.21 23.08 4.34
CA ALA A 277 -16.98 22.91 3.11
C ALA A 277 -16.15 23.08 1.81
N ILE A 278 -14.97 23.69 1.90
CA ILE A 278 -14.00 23.81 0.80
C ILE A 278 -12.83 22.84 1.01
N LEU A 279 -12.32 22.76 2.23
CA LEU A 279 -11.12 22.01 2.55
C LEU A 279 -11.34 20.49 2.55
N ASP A 280 -12.46 19.99 3.04
CA ASP A 280 -12.71 18.54 3.14
C ASP A 280 -12.88 17.88 1.76
N PRO A 281 -13.60 18.47 0.78
CA PRO A 281 -13.60 17.95 -0.60
C PRO A 281 -12.19 17.88 -1.20
N MET A 282 -11.36 18.91 -0.99
CA MET A 282 -9.99 18.89 -1.52
C MET A 282 -9.15 17.76 -0.91
N SER A 283 -9.27 17.50 0.40
CA SER A 283 -8.59 16.38 1.04
C SER A 283 -9.11 15.03 0.53
N ALA A 284 -10.41 14.94 0.24
CA ALA A 284 -11.00 13.74 -0.33
C ALA A 284 -10.47 13.48 -1.75
N ASP A 285 -10.38 14.50 -2.60
CA ASP A 285 -9.81 14.39 -3.95
C ASP A 285 -8.35 13.94 -3.92
N THR A 286 -7.52 14.53 -3.05
CA THR A 286 -6.10 14.15 -2.98
C THR A 286 -5.88 12.71 -2.51
N ALA A 287 -6.80 12.15 -1.71
CA ALA A 287 -6.78 10.75 -1.33
C ALA A 287 -7.35 9.83 -2.43
N LEU A 288 -8.52 10.17 -2.97
CA LEU A 288 -9.31 9.30 -3.83
C LEU A 288 -8.86 9.32 -5.30
N ASP A 289 -8.33 10.44 -5.79
CA ASP A 289 -7.87 10.56 -7.18
C ASP A 289 -6.71 9.62 -7.50
N PRO A 290 -5.59 9.65 -6.74
CA PRO A 290 -4.44 8.80 -7.05
C PRO A 290 -4.78 7.33 -6.85
N TYR A 291 -5.57 7.03 -5.83
CA TYR A 291 -5.99 5.68 -5.48
C TYR A 291 -6.91 5.07 -6.55
N ASN A 292 -7.98 5.78 -6.94
CA ASN A 292 -8.92 5.29 -7.94
C ASN A 292 -8.30 5.21 -9.33
N LEU A 293 -7.39 6.14 -9.67
CA LEU A 293 -6.61 6.05 -10.90
C LEU A 293 -5.65 4.87 -10.87
N LEU A 294 -4.95 4.62 -9.75
CA LEU A 294 -4.06 3.47 -9.67
C LEU A 294 -4.83 2.16 -9.83
N LEU A 295 -5.96 1.96 -9.14
CA LEU A 295 -6.79 0.77 -9.27
C LEU A 295 -7.39 0.58 -10.68
N GLY A 296 -7.33 1.59 -11.54
CA GLY A 296 -7.64 1.44 -12.95
C GLY A 296 -6.40 1.13 -13.81
N VAL A 297 -5.25 1.70 -13.46
CA VAL A 297 -3.98 1.58 -14.20
C VAL A 297 -3.24 0.28 -13.89
N ASP A 298 -3.39 -0.27 -12.68
CA ASP A 298 -2.80 -1.53 -12.24
C ASP A 298 -3.15 -2.69 -13.18
N ASN A 299 -4.41 -2.82 -13.59
CA ASN A 299 -4.91 -3.83 -14.52
C ASN A 299 -4.23 -3.72 -15.89
N VAL A 300 -4.00 -2.49 -16.34
CA VAL A 300 -3.29 -2.20 -17.60
C VAL A 300 -1.80 -2.51 -17.46
N LEU A 301 -1.19 -2.22 -16.30
CA LEU A 301 0.19 -2.55 -16.00
C LEU A 301 0.38 -4.07 -15.94
N PHE A 302 -0.52 -4.82 -15.29
CA PHE A 302 -0.51 -6.28 -15.28
C PHE A 302 -0.65 -6.85 -16.69
N GLY A 303 -1.53 -6.28 -17.53
CA GLY A 303 -1.63 -6.66 -18.94
C GLY A 303 -0.31 -6.45 -19.69
N ALA A 304 0.27 -5.25 -19.60
CA ALA A 304 1.53 -4.93 -20.28
C ALA A 304 2.70 -5.80 -19.81
N LEU A 305 2.82 -6.03 -18.50
CA LEU A 305 3.83 -6.92 -17.91
C LEU A 305 3.61 -8.37 -18.34
N GLY A 306 2.39 -8.88 -18.23
CA GLY A 306 2.04 -10.23 -18.63
C GLY A 306 2.26 -10.49 -20.12
N THR A 307 1.91 -9.53 -20.98
CA THR A 307 2.21 -9.59 -22.42
C THR A 307 3.71 -9.67 -22.67
N ALA A 308 4.52 -8.90 -21.94
CA ALA A 308 5.98 -9.00 -22.05
C ALA A 308 6.49 -10.38 -21.60
N VAL A 309 5.92 -10.95 -20.52
CA VAL A 309 6.26 -12.29 -20.01
C VAL A 309 5.89 -13.37 -21.03
N ASN A 310 4.64 -13.43 -21.49
CA ASN A 310 4.20 -14.43 -22.48
C ASN A 310 4.98 -14.30 -23.79
N LEU A 311 5.30 -13.08 -24.26
CA LEU A 311 6.15 -12.90 -25.44
C LEU A 311 7.58 -13.38 -25.20
N ALA A 312 8.17 -13.11 -24.03
CA ALA A 312 9.50 -13.59 -23.71
C ALA A 312 9.55 -15.13 -23.71
N GLU A 313 8.53 -15.79 -23.15
CA GLU A 313 8.40 -17.24 -23.15
C GLU A 313 8.20 -17.79 -24.56
N LEU A 314 7.33 -17.16 -25.36
CA LEU A 314 7.08 -17.54 -26.75
C LEU A 314 8.37 -17.59 -27.57
N PHE A 315 9.26 -16.60 -27.38
CA PHE A 315 10.51 -16.45 -28.13
C PHE A 315 11.74 -17.10 -27.47
N SER A 316 11.57 -17.82 -26.36
CA SER A 316 12.64 -18.59 -25.72
C SER A 316 13.03 -19.85 -26.50
#